data_AF-A0A4P5X3A6-F1
#
_entry.id   AF-A0A4P5X3A6-F1
#
_cell.length_a   1.000
_cell.length_b   1.000
_cell.length_c   1.000
_cell.angle_alpha   90.00
_cell.angle_beta   90.00
_cell.angle_gamma   90.00
#
_symmetry.space_group_name_H-M   'P 1'
#
loop_
_entity.id
_entity.type
_entity.pdbx_description
1 polymer ?
#
loop_
_entity_poly.entity_id
_entity_poly.type
_entity_poly.pdbx_seq_one_letter_code
_entity_poly.pdbx_strand_id
1 'polypeptide(L)'
;MLPKPPPRDLSPGFLFCPPYRIYGESIAGEATCIQIPELDLGFDIGSCPRAMLSSKYLAISHGHMDHIGALAYFCSQRRFQGMGNAKIVCDHRIAPAIKRMMDGYVDLERQRTPYDIVPLMADEPLEIKNNIFLRGFETEHTCPSFGYTVSEKRTKLKQEYLDLPQDKLKELKERGTEITRSFEIPLLAYTGDTMPGPHLVREDVRKAQIIIAECTFFEPDHKERARVGMHMHLDDIAEWLRVVECQYMVLIHVSRRTDMQYARKRVTEIAGAKHADRVLCLMDFKGNKARYESQLIAAGEPVPGKDGPAGSGSGSSGSSAPRPGGRPPRR
;
A
#
# COMPACT_ATOMS: atom_id res chain seq x y z
N MET A 1 -35.24 -12.78 -23.47
CA MET A 1 -34.19 -13.09 -22.47
C MET A 1 -33.67 -11.76 -21.96
N LEU A 2 -33.71 -11.51 -20.64
CA LEU A 2 -33.17 -10.27 -20.08
C LEU A 2 -31.63 -10.31 -20.13
N PRO A 3 -30.95 -9.22 -20.53
CA PRO A 3 -29.49 -9.16 -20.52
C PRO A 3 -28.96 -9.29 -19.09
N LYS A 4 -27.77 -9.89 -18.94
CA LYS A 4 -27.07 -9.90 -17.64
C LYS A 4 -26.66 -8.47 -17.28
N PRO A 5 -26.70 -8.09 -16.00
CA PRO A 5 -26.12 -6.82 -15.57
C PRO A 5 -24.61 -6.80 -15.90
N PRO A 6 -24.03 -5.60 -16.06
CA PRO A 6 -22.59 -5.46 -16.25
C PRO A 6 -21.82 -6.08 -15.06
N PRO A 7 -20.55 -6.50 -15.27
CA PRO A 7 -19.67 -6.88 -14.18
C PRO A 7 -19.61 -5.77 -13.13
N ARG A 8 -19.59 -6.14 -11.84
CA ARG A 8 -19.36 -5.17 -10.76
C ARG A 8 -17.88 -4.85 -10.67
N ASP A 9 -17.57 -3.61 -10.32
CA ASP A 9 -16.21 -3.23 -9.95
C ASP A 9 -15.73 -4.08 -8.78
N LEU A 10 -14.43 -4.40 -8.80
CA LEU A 10 -13.81 -5.12 -7.70
C LEU A 10 -13.73 -4.19 -6.48
N SER A 11 -14.13 -4.72 -5.32
CA SER A 11 -13.85 -4.03 -4.07
C SER A 11 -12.33 -3.96 -3.90
N PRO A 12 -11.77 -2.90 -3.31
CA PRO A 12 -10.34 -2.89 -3.00
C PRO A 12 -10.00 -3.98 -1.97
N GLY A 13 -8.81 -4.57 -2.12
CA GLY A 13 -8.21 -5.46 -1.14
C GLY A 13 -7.89 -4.73 0.17
N PHE A 14 -7.89 -5.48 1.27
CA PHE A 14 -7.57 -4.98 2.59
C PHE A 14 -6.77 -6.01 3.37
N LEU A 15 -5.67 -5.58 3.97
CA LEU A 15 -4.83 -6.35 4.88
C LEU A 15 -4.46 -5.50 6.08
N PHE A 16 -4.56 -6.08 7.28
CA PHE A 16 -3.97 -5.50 8.47
C PHE A 16 -2.69 -6.27 8.81
N CYS A 17 -1.54 -5.61 8.60
CA CYS A 17 -0.20 -6.09 8.90
C CYS A 17 0.35 -5.18 10.01
N PRO A 18 0.14 -5.50 11.29
CA PRO A 18 0.34 -4.55 12.38
C PRO A 18 1.72 -3.87 12.35
N PRO A 19 1.78 -2.53 12.57
CA PRO A 19 0.67 -1.63 12.88
C PRO A 19 -0.05 -1.05 11.63
N TYR A 20 0.28 -1.51 10.42
CA TYR A 20 -0.11 -0.87 9.17
C TYR A 20 -1.35 -1.51 8.54
N ARG A 21 -2.23 -0.66 8.01
CA ARG A 21 -3.28 -1.09 7.09
C ARG A 21 -2.75 -0.94 5.67
N ILE A 22 -3.00 -1.97 4.86
CA ILE A 22 -2.68 -1.98 3.43
C ILE A 22 -4.02 -2.12 2.71
N TYR A 23 -4.38 -1.10 1.95
CA TYR A 23 -5.65 -1.03 1.23
C TYR A 23 -5.39 -0.68 -0.22
N GLY A 24 -6.02 -1.35 -1.18
CA GLY A 24 -5.77 -1.03 -2.57
C GLY A 24 -6.31 -2.01 -3.59
N GLU A 25 -6.11 -1.69 -4.85
CA GLU A 25 -6.35 -2.56 -5.99
C GLU A 25 -5.01 -2.82 -6.67
N SER A 26 -4.74 -4.07 -7.06
CA SER A 26 -3.56 -4.35 -7.88
C SER A 26 -3.77 -5.59 -8.73
N ILE A 27 -3.97 -5.37 -10.03
CA ILE A 27 -4.23 -6.38 -11.04
C ILE A 27 -3.38 -6.06 -12.26
N ALA A 28 -2.59 -7.04 -12.71
CA ALA A 28 -1.60 -6.82 -13.75
C ALA A 28 -2.20 -6.25 -15.04
N GLY A 29 -1.65 -5.15 -15.54
CA GLY A 29 -2.05 -4.53 -16.79
C GLY A 29 -3.41 -3.81 -16.73
N GLU A 30 -4.00 -3.65 -15.56
CA GLU A 30 -5.30 -3.00 -15.39
C GLU A 30 -5.23 -1.79 -14.46
N ALA A 31 -4.86 -2.00 -13.20
CA ALA A 31 -4.68 -0.94 -12.23
C ALA A 31 -3.93 -1.44 -11.00
N THR A 32 -2.99 -0.62 -10.53
CA THR A 32 -2.33 -0.73 -9.23
C THR A 32 -2.44 0.60 -8.50
N CYS A 33 -3.00 0.57 -7.29
CA CYS A 33 -2.99 1.65 -6.33
C CYS A 33 -3.05 1.07 -4.92
N ILE A 34 -2.10 1.45 -4.06
CA ILE A 34 -1.98 0.90 -2.71
C ILE A 34 -1.81 2.03 -1.73
N GLN A 35 -2.54 2.00 -0.63
CA GLN A 35 -2.50 2.99 0.42
C GLN A 35 -2.04 2.37 1.74
N ILE A 36 -1.18 3.12 2.44
CA ILE A 36 -0.78 2.93 3.83
C ILE A 36 -1.25 4.16 4.64
N PRO A 37 -2.46 4.14 5.22
CA PRO A 37 -3.05 5.32 5.84
C PRO A 37 -2.22 5.89 6.99
N GLU A 38 -1.60 5.03 7.81
CA GLU A 38 -0.77 5.45 8.96
C GLU A 38 0.42 6.32 8.54
N LEU A 39 0.86 6.21 7.28
CA LEU A 39 1.99 6.94 6.73
C LEU A 39 1.59 8.11 5.83
N ASP A 40 0.27 8.36 5.63
CA ASP A 40 -0.25 9.31 4.64
C ASP A 40 0.33 9.07 3.24
N LEU A 41 0.60 7.80 2.91
CA LEU A 41 1.36 7.37 1.74
C LEU A 41 0.50 6.47 0.85
N GLY A 42 0.54 6.74 -0.46
CA GLY A 42 0.06 5.85 -1.50
C GLY A 42 1.21 5.45 -2.43
N PHE A 43 1.12 4.27 -3.02
CA PHE A 43 1.97 3.77 -4.09
C PHE A 43 1.11 3.56 -5.34
N ASP A 44 1.51 4.19 -6.44
CA ASP A 44 0.82 4.15 -7.73
C ASP A 44 -0.66 4.58 -7.68
N ILE A 45 -1.24 4.79 -8.86
CA ILE A 45 -2.59 5.32 -9.04
C ILE A 45 -3.19 4.93 -10.41
N GLY A 46 -3.14 3.66 -10.79
CA GLY A 46 -3.82 3.17 -12.00
C GLY A 46 -5.32 3.45 -12.00
N SER A 47 -5.94 3.22 -10.84
CA SER A 47 -7.30 3.63 -10.50
C SER A 47 -7.25 4.54 -9.26
N CYS A 48 -8.33 5.28 -8.99
CA CYS A 48 -8.41 6.15 -7.81
C CYS A 48 -9.63 5.80 -6.93
N PRO A 49 -9.58 4.69 -6.17
CA PRO A 49 -10.55 4.42 -5.11
C PRO A 49 -10.60 5.58 -4.11
N ARG A 50 -11.78 5.84 -3.54
CA ARG A 50 -11.99 6.96 -2.60
C ARG A 50 -10.97 6.99 -1.46
N ALA A 51 -10.55 5.83 -0.95
CA ALA A 51 -9.58 5.75 0.14
C ALA A 51 -8.23 6.38 -0.23
N MET A 52 -7.76 6.23 -1.48
CA MET A 52 -6.49 6.80 -1.94
C MET A 52 -6.41 8.30 -1.69
N LEU A 53 -7.55 9.01 -1.77
CA LEU A 53 -7.61 10.46 -1.59
C LEU A 53 -7.14 10.94 -0.21
N SER A 54 -6.99 10.10 0.82
CA SER A 54 -6.36 10.53 2.08
C SER A 54 -4.83 10.52 2.05
N SER A 55 -4.19 9.88 1.08
CA SER A 55 -2.71 9.83 0.96
C SER A 55 -2.12 11.14 0.46
N LYS A 56 -1.47 11.90 1.36
CA LYS A 56 -0.79 13.16 1.02
C LYS A 56 0.37 12.95 0.05
N TYR A 57 1.18 11.93 0.31
CA TYR A 57 2.27 11.51 -0.56
C TYR A 57 1.80 10.39 -1.47
N LEU A 58 2.08 10.50 -2.76
CA LEU A 58 1.80 9.48 -3.75
C LEU A 58 3.10 9.15 -4.48
N ALA A 59 3.68 8.01 -4.14
CA ALA A 59 4.92 7.52 -4.72
C ALA A 59 4.62 6.69 -5.98
N ILE A 60 5.04 7.20 -7.13
CA ILE A 60 4.84 6.56 -8.43
C ILE A 60 6.07 5.72 -8.75
N SER A 61 5.89 4.41 -8.96
CA SER A 61 6.97 3.50 -9.33
C SER A 61 7.44 3.75 -10.74
N HIS A 62 6.52 3.85 -11.71
CA HIS A 62 6.85 4.02 -13.11
C HIS A 62 5.67 4.57 -13.93
N GLY A 63 5.89 4.76 -15.23
CA GLY A 63 4.98 5.51 -16.12
C GLY A 63 3.92 4.70 -16.85
N HIS A 64 3.74 3.40 -16.60
CA HIS A 64 2.68 2.63 -17.26
C HIS A 64 1.29 3.07 -16.81
N MET A 65 0.32 2.94 -17.71
CA MET A 65 -1.03 3.50 -17.51
C MET A 65 -1.78 2.86 -16.34
N ASP A 66 -1.55 1.58 -16.08
CA ASP A 66 -2.07 0.86 -14.92
C ASP A 66 -1.40 1.25 -13.60
N HIS A 67 -0.35 2.08 -13.61
CA HIS A 67 0.29 2.63 -12.40
C HIS A 67 0.11 4.15 -12.26
N ILE A 68 -0.22 4.86 -13.33
CA ILE A 68 -0.32 6.34 -13.30
C ILE A 68 -1.64 6.90 -13.84
N GLY A 69 -2.48 6.08 -14.47
CA GLY A 69 -3.59 6.51 -15.32
C GLY A 69 -4.59 7.44 -14.65
N ALA A 70 -4.81 7.31 -13.33
CA ALA A 70 -5.73 8.15 -12.58
C ALA A 70 -5.05 9.33 -11.84
N LEU A 71 -3.78 9.63 -12.11
CA LEU A 71 -3.01 10.64 -11.38
C LEU A 71 -3.63 12.05 -11.44
N ALA A 72 -4.03 12.49 -12.63
CA ALA A 72 -4.66 13.81 -12.80
C ALA A 72 -5.98 13.90 -12.03
N TYR A 73 -6.80 12.85 -12.11
CA TYR A 73 -8.07 12.75 -11.39
C TYR A 73 -7.85 12.75 -9.87
N PHE A 74 -6.89 11.98 -9.37
CA PHE A 74 -6.50 11.96 -7.96
C PHE A 74 -6.15 13.36 -7.43
N CYS A 75 -5.30 14.10 -8.15
CA CYS A 75 -4.92 15.47 -7.78
C CYS A 75 -6.15 16.39 -7.74
N SER A 76 -7.02 16.32 -8.76
CA SER A 76 -8.24 17.13 -8.86
C SER A 76 -9.19 16.84 -7.70
N GLN A 77 -9.47 15.56 -7.43
CA GLN A 77 -10.39 15.15 -6.36
C GLN A 77 -9.89 15.47 -4.96
N ARG A 78 -8.58 15.30 -4.69
CA ARG A 78 -7.99 15.73 -3.41
C ARG A 78 -8.20 17.22 -3.18
N ARG A 79 -7.94 18.04 -4.20
CA ARG A 79 -8.11 19.49 -4.09
C ARG A 79 -9.57 19.86 -3.91
N PHE A 80 -10.46 19.27 -4.70
CA PHE A 80 -11.90 19.50 -4.66
C PHE A 80 -12.50 19.17 -3.29
N GLN A 81 -12.04 18.09 -2.64
CA GLN A 81 -12.51 17.68 -1.32
C GLN A 81 -11.79 18.38 -0.15
N GLY A 82 -10.97 19.41 -0.42
CA GLY A 82 -10.29 20.18 0.63
C GLY A 82 -9.13 19.47 1.33
N MET A 83 -8.58 18.41 0.72
CA MET A 83 -7.49 17.59 1.30
C MET A 83 -6.09 18.14 0.98
N GLY A 84 -6.00 19.34 0.40
CA GLY A 84 -4.74 19.96 -0.01
C GLY A 84 -4.14 19.37 -1.29
N ASN A 85 -2.96 19.86 -1.66
CA ASN A 85 -2.26 19.43 -2.87
C ASN A 85 -1.66 18.03 -2.68
N ALA A 86 -1.71 17.20 -3.71
CA ALA A 86 -0.95 15.95 -3.76
C ALA A 86 0.55 16.24 -3.84
N LYS A 87 1.36 15.45 -3.12
CA LYS A 87 2.82 15.38 -3.31
C LYS A 87 3.16 14.13 -4.12
N ILE A 88 3.40 14.32 -5.41
CA ILE A 88 3.74 13.27 -6.36
C ILE A 88 5.23 12.98 -6.23
N VAL A 89 5.57 11.91 -5.54
CA VAL A 89 6.95 11.44 -5.40
C VAL A 89 7.24 10.50 -6.57
N CYS A 90 8.35 10.72 -7.27
CA CYS A 90 8.71 9.91 -8.43
C CYS A 90 10.20 9.91 -8.67
N ASP A 91 10.67 8.97 -9.49
CA ASP A 91 12.01 9.04 -10.07
C ASP A 91 12.19 10.34 -10.88
N HIS A 92 13.29 11.04 -10.64
CA HIS A 92 13.64 12.25 -11.39
C HIS A 92 13.57 12.08 -12.93
N ARG A 93 13.83 10.87 -13.44
CA ARG A 93 13.78 10.55 -14.88
C ARG A 93 12.37 10.71 -15.46
N ILE A 94 11.32 10.45 -14.69
CA ILE A 94 9.92 10.50 -15.17
C ILE A 94 9.21 11.82 -14.84
N ALA A 95 9.73 12.61 -13.91
CA ALA A 95 9.12 13.88 -13.48
C ALA A 95 8.77 14.84 -14.65
N PRO A 96 9.63 15.04 -15.67
CA PRO A 96 9.27 15.88 -16.82
C PRO A 96 8.09 15.34 -17.64
N ALA A 97 7.96 14.01 -17.75
CA ALA A 97 6.86 13.37 -18.46
C ALA A 97 5.54 13.52 -17.68
N ILE A 98 5.57 13.33 -16.36
CA ILE A 98 4.42 13.58 -15.47
C ILE A 98 3.95 15.02 -15.63
N LYS A 99 4.88 15.99 -15.58
CA LYS A 99 4.53 17.41 -15.74
C LYS A 99 3.82 17.67 -17.07
N ARG A 100 4.34 17.15 -18.19
CA ARG A 100 3.71 17.33 -19.51
C ARG A 100 2.32 16.69 -19.59
N MET A 101 2.15 15.50 -18.99
CA MET A 101 0.84 14.85 -18.91
C MET A 101 -0.17 15.71 -18.14
N MET A 102 0.24 16.27 -17.00
CA MET A 102 -0.60 17.16 -16.19
C MET A 102 -0.91 18.47 -16.91
N ASP A 103 0.07 19.07 -17.61
CA ASP A 103 -0.13 20.28 -18.43
C ASP A 103 -1.17 20.01 -19.54
N GLY A 104 -1.15 18.83 -20.17
CA GLY A 104 -2.18 18.44 -21.15
C GLY A 104 -3.59 18.35 -20.54
N TYR A 105 -3.73 17.88 -19.30
CA TYR A 105 -5.01 17.91 -18.59
C TYR A 105 -5.47 19.33 -18.28
N VAL A 106 -4.56 20.26 -17.98
CA VAL A 106 -4.91 21.68 -17.78
C VAL A 106 -5.52 22.26 -19.06
N ASP A 107 -4.98 21.93 -20.23
CA ASP A 107 -5.51 22.40 -21.51
C ASP A 107 -6.91 21.82 -21.81
N LEU A 108 -7.13 20.55 -21.47
CA LEU A 108 -8.42 19.86 -21.65
C LEU A 108 -9.49 20.37 -20.67
N GLU A 109 -9.16 20.37 -19.38
CA GLU A 109 -10.08 20.74 -18.28
C GLU A 109 -10.32 22.25 -18.26
N ARG A 110 -9.39 23.04 -18.83
CA ARG A 110 -9.33 24.51 -18.70
C ARG A 110 -9.33 24.97 -17.24
N GLN A 111 -8.79 24.12 -16.36
CA GLN A 111 -8.61 24.39 -14.95
C GLN A 111 -7.22 23.97 -14.54
N ARG A 112 -6.62 24.74 -13.63
CA ARG A 112 -5.28 24.47 -13.12
C ARG A 112 -5.37 23.81 -11.75
N THR A 113 -5.45 22.49 -11.74
CA THR A 113 -5.37 21.70 -10.51
C THR A 113 -3.95 21.80 -9.92
N PRO A 114 -3.78 22.29 -8.68
CA PRO A 114 -2.46 22.39 -8.05
C PRO A 114 -1.98 21.03 -7.53
N TYR A 115 -0.70 20.75 -7.74
CA TYR A 115 0.03 19.57 -7.27
C TYR A 115 1.50 19.93 -7.07
N ASP A 116 2.22 19.14 -6.26
CA ASP A 116 3.66 19.26 -6.09
C ASP A 116 4.33 18.00 -6.67
N ILE A 117 5.31 18.15 -7.56
CA ILE A 117 6.18 17.03 -7.98
C ILE A 117 7.44 17.06 -7.13
N VAL A 118 7.76 15.93 -6.51
CA VAL A 118 8.96 15.70 -5.70
C VAL A 118 9.79 14.64 -6.44
N PRO A 119 10.66 15.05 -7.38
CA PRO A 119 11.58 14.12 -8.03
C PRO A 119 12.64 13.67 -7.02
N LEU A 120 12.91 12.38 -6.96
CA LEU A 120 13.97 11.81 -6.13
C LEU A 120 15.05 11.19 -7.00
N MET A 121 16.30 11.37 -6.58
CA MET A 121 17.40 10.48 -6.95
C MET A 121 17.35 9.21 -6.10
N ALA A 122 18.01 8.15 -6.55
CA ALA A 122 18.14 6.94 -5.74
C ALA A 122 18.79 7.25 -4.39
N ASP A 123 18.29 6.63 -3.32
CA ASP A 123 18.73 6.80 -1.92
C ASP A 123 18.54 8.20 -1.31
N GLU A 124 17.96 9.15 -2.06
CA GLU A 124 17.63 10.48 -1.55
C GLU A 124 16.49 10.41 -0.52
N PRO A 125 16.71 10.87 0.73
CA PRO A 125 15.70 10.81 1.77
C PRO A 125 14.65 11.91 1.64
N LEU A 126 13.38 11.52 1.63
CA LEU A 126 12.23 12.41 1.81
C LEU A 126 11.58 12.16 3.16
N GLU A 127 11.60 13.14 4.06
CA GLU A 127 10.86 13.03 5.31
C GLU A 127 9.36 13.18 5.05
N ILE A 128 8.61 12.10 5.24
CA ILE A 128 7.15 12.08 5.00
C ILE A 128 6.36 12.33 6.29
N LYS A 129 6.90 11.91 7.44
CA LYS A 129 6.39 12.19 8.80
C LYS A 129 7.58 12.33 9.76
N ASN A 130 7.34 12.84 10.97
CA ASN A 130 8.39 13.00 11.98
C ASN A 130 9.18 11.70 12.19
N ASN A 131 10.49 11.73 11.90
CA ASN A 131 11.40 10.58 11.94
C ASN A 131 11.08 9.44 10.95
N ILE A 132 10.20 9.64 9.96
CA ILE A 132 9.85 8.64 8.95
C ILE A 132 10.29 9.13 7.57
N PHE A 133 11.15 8.35 6.92
CA PHE A 133 11.79 8.70 5.67
C PHE A 133 11.39 7.73 4.57
N LEU A 134 11.03 8.27 3.41
CA LEU A 134 10.85 7.54 2.16
C LEU A 134 12.12 7.69 1.32
N ARG A 135 12.60 6.60 0.72
CA ARG A 135 13.69 6.61 -0.27
C ARG A 135 13.28 5.83 -1.50
N GLY A 136 13.64 6.34 -2.67
CA GLY A 136 13.52 5.60 -3.93
C GLY A 136 14.78 4.78 -4.19
N PHE A 137 14.64 3.63 -4.86
CA PHE A 137 15.75 2.85 -5.38
C PHE A 137 15.42 2.34 -6.79
N GLU A 138 16.43 2.26 -7.66
CA GLU A 138 16.23 1.79 -9.03
C GLU A 138 15.87 0.30 -9.06
N THR A 139 14.86 -0.01 -9.87
CA THR A 139 14.40 -1.37 -10.18
C THR A 139 14.61 -1.68 -11.64
N GLU A 140 14.51 -2.95 -12.01
CA GLU A 140 14.70 -3.41 -13.39
C GLU A 140 13.34 -3.69 -14.03
N HIS A 141 12.92 -2.81 -14.94
CA HIS A 141 11.68 -2.95 -15.69
C HIS A 141 11.82 -2.34 -17.10
N THR A 142 10.79 -2.48 -17.94
CA THR A 142 10.83 -2.07 -19.36
C THR A 142 10.92 -0.55 -19.59
N CYS A 143 10.73 0.25 -18.53
CA CYS A 143 10.92 1.70 -18.52
C CYS A 143 11.60 2.13 -17.21
N PRO A 144 12.04 3.40 -17.08
CA PRO A 144 12.54 3.91 -15.80
C PRO A 144 11.54 3.60 -14.68
N SER A 145 12.02 2.85 -13.69
CA SER A 145 11.20 2.32 -12.60
C SER A 145 11.93 2.47 -11.28
N PHE A 146 11.13 2.67 -10.23
CA PHE A 146 11.56 2.88 -8.86
C PHE A 146 10.76 1.98 -7.92
N GLY A 147 11.48 1.29 -7.05
CA GLY A 147 10.96 0.80 -5.79
C GLY A 147 11.14 1.86 -4.70
N TYR A 148 10.48 1.66 -3.56
CA TYR A 148 10.54 2.58 -2.42
C TYR A 148 10.76 1.83 -1.10
N THR A 149 11.56 2.39 -0.22
CA THR A 149 11.65 1.97 1.19
C THR A 149 11.18 3.06 2.12
N VAL A 150 10.49 2.66 3.19
CA VAL A 150 10.10 3.53 4.30
C VAL A 150 10.86 3.07 5.54
N SER A 151 11.57 3.99 6.18
CA SER A 151 12.32 3.73 7.41
C SER A 151 11.96 4.69 8.53
N GLU A 152 12.04 4.21 9.76
CA GLU A 152 11.95 5.02 10.97
C GLU A 152 13.34 5.28 11.52
N LYS A 153 13.71 6.56 11.65
CA LYS A 153 14.95 6.96 12.33
C LYS A 153 14.72 6.96 13.84
N ARG A 154 15.45 6.11 14.55
CA ARG A 154 15.48 6.09 16.02
C ARG A 154 16.84 6.52 16.54
N THR A 155 16.84 7.02 17.78
CA THR A 155 18.06 7.32 18.52
C THR A 155 18.13 6.48 19.78
N LYS A 156 19.32 6.00 20.11
CA LYS A 156 19.60 5.29 21.37
C LYS A 156 20.82 5.92 22.02
N LEU A 157 20.84 6.00 23.35
CA LEU A 157 22.00 6.45 24.09
C LEU A 157 23.20 5.54 23.79
N LYS A 158 24.41 6.11 23.61
CA LYS A 158 25.63 5.32 23.39
C LYS A 158 25.93 4.51 24.64
N GLN A 159 26.53 3.33 24.45
CA GLN A 159 26.74 2.36 25.53
C GLN A 159 27.56 2.96 26.69
N GLU A 160 28.54 3.78 26.36
CA GLU A 160 29.41 4.50 27.31
C GLU A 160 28.69 5.54 28.19
N TYR A 161 27.42 5.85 27.89
CA TYR A 161 26.64 6.85 28.63
C TYR A 161 25.41 6.27 29.34
N LEU A 162 25.15 4.96 29.26
CA LEU A 162 23.93 4.33 29.82
C LEU A 162 23.81 4.48 31.35
N ASP A 163 24.93 4.41 32.06
CA ASP A 163 24.97 4.47 33.52
C ASP A 163 25.17 5.89 34.07
N LEU A 164 25.23 6.91 33.20
CA LEU A 164 25.41 8.29 33.65
C LEU A 164 24.09 8.89 34.16
N PRO A 165 24.13 9.65 35.28
CA PRO A 165 22.97 10.40 35.75
C PRO A 165 22.45 11.40 34.70
N GLN A 166 21.14 11.66 34.72
CA GLN A 166 20.47 12.54 33.74
C GLN A 166 21.08 13.93 33.67
N ASP A 167 21.53 14.49 34.79
CA ASP A 167 22.18 15.81 34.83
C ASP A 167 23.52 15.81 34.10
N LYS A 168 24.30 14.72 34.19
CA LYS A 168 25.55 14.55 33.44
C LYS A 168 25.31 14.38 31.94
N LEU A 169 24.22 13.70 31.55
CA LEU A 169 23.81 13.60 30.15
C LEU A 169 23.41 14.97 29.58
N LYS A 170 22.71 15.81 30.35
CA LYS A 170 22.39 17.19 29.95
C LYS A 170 23.65 18.03 29.77
N GLU A 171 24.57 18.02 30.74
CA GLU A 171 25.86 18.73 30.62
C GLU A 171 26.66 18.29 29.39
N LEU A 172 26.67 16.99 29.07
CA LEU A 172 27.33 16.48 27.86
C LEU A 172 26.66 17.00 26.59
N LYS A 173 25.32 16.99 26.54
CA LYS A 173 24.55 17.49 25.40
C LYS A 173 24.71 19.01 25.22
N GLU A 174 24.72 19.78 26.30
CA GLU A 174 24.95 21.24 26.29
C GLU A 174 26.36 21.59 25.82
N ARG A 175 27.34 20.72 26.09
CA ARG A 175 28.71 20.81 25.56
C ARG A 175 28.83 20.34 24.10
N GLY A 176 27.73 19.99 23.44
CA GLY A 176 27.72 19.51 22.05
C GLY A 176 28.25 18.07 21.88
N THR A 177 28.39 17.31 22.95
CA THR A 177 28.80 15.90 22.86
C THR A 177 27.65 15.07 22.30
N GLU A 178 27.90 14.33 21.23
CA GLU A 178 26.91 13.42 20.66
C GLU A 178 26.76 12.18 21.56
N ILE A 179 25.78 12.22 22.45
CA ILE A 179 25.53 11.15 23.43
C ILE A 179 24.67 10.01 22.88
N THR A 180 24.02 10.19 21.73
CA THR A 180 23.17 9.17 21.10
C THR A 180 23.77 8.66 19.79
N ARG A 181 23.45 7.42 19.44
CA ARG A 181 23.61 6.89 18.09
C ARG A 181 22.25 6.89 17.39
N SER A 182 22.23 7.26 16.12
CA SER A 182 21.04 7.12 15.27
C SER A 182 21.13 5.85 14.43
N PHE A 183 19.99 5.22 14.21
CA PHE A 183 19.86 4.05 13.32
C PHE A 183 18.47 4.06 12.68
N GLU A 184 18.36 3.46 11.52
CA GLU A 184 17.10 3.36 10.78
C GLU A 184 16.53 1.95 10.91
N ILE A 185 15.22 1.88 11.10
CA ILE A 185 14.45 0.64 11.10
C ILE A 185 13.65 0.60 9.82
N PRO A 186 13.95 -0.33 8.88
CA PRO A 186 13.14 -0.52 7.69
C PRO A 186 11.73 -1.02 8.07
N LEU A 187 10.71 -0.22 7.77
CA LEU A 187 9.32 -0.52 8.08
C LEU A 187 8.64 -1.24 6.92
N LEU A 188 8.79 -0.67 5.71
CA LEU A 188 8.10 -1.12 4.52
C LEU A 188 9.01 -1.00 3.29
N ALA A 189 8.93 -1.97 2.38
CA ALA A 189 9.48 -1.87 1.04
C ALA A 189 8.35 -2.10 0.01
N TYR A 190 8.33 -1.31 -1.05
CA TYR A 190 7.44 -1.46 -2.20
C TYR A 190 8.32 -1.65 -3.44
N THR A 191 8.15 -2.75 -4.17
CA THR A 191 9.02 -3.03 -5.32
C THR A 191 8.62 -2.25 -6.56
N GLY A 192 7.35 -1.91 -6.72
CA GLY A 192 6.79 -1.66 -8.05
C GLY A 192 6.93 -2.90 -8.94
N ASP A 193 6.76 -2.71 -10.24
CA ASP A 193 6.99 -3.76 -11.23
C ASP A 193 8.47 -3.91 -11.50
N THR A 194 8.96 -5.15 -11.44
CA THR A 194 10.37 -5.44 -11.67
C THR A 194 10.63 -6.92 -11.93
N MET A 195 11.70 -7.21 -12.68
CA MET A 195 12.27 -8.55 -12.71
C MET A 195 13.15 -8.82 -11.47
N PRO A 196 13.42 -10.09 -11.14
CA PRO A 196 14.32 -10.43 -10.04
C PRO A 196 15.71 -9.82 -10.25
N GLY A 197 16.30 -9.23 -9.21
CA GLY A 197 17.63 -8.63 -9.31
C GLY A 197 18.27 -8.20 -7.98
N PRO A 198 19.49 -7.63 -8.02
CA PRO A 198 20.25 -7.24 -6.83
C PRO A 198 19.55 -6.20 -5.96
N HIS A 199 18.71 -5.35 -6.56
CA HIS A 199 17.93 -4.33 -5.85
C HIS A 199 16.98 -4.94 -4.79
N LEU A 200 16.52 -6.19 -4.99
CA LEU A 200 15.66 -6.91 -4.04
C LEU A 200 16.39 -7.43 -2.80
N VAL A 201 17.72 -7.57 -2.84
CA VAL A 201 18.53 -8.09 -1.72
C VAL A 201 19.31 -7.00 -0.98
N ARG A 202 19.07 -5.74 -1.32
CA ARG A 202 19.55 -4.58 -0.54
C ARG A 202 19.11 -4.69 0.91
N GLU A 203 19.92 -4.17 1.83
CA GLU A 203 19.69 -4.35 3.27
C GLU A 203 18.36 -3.75 3.75
N ASP A 204 18.01 -2.57 3.26
CA ASP A 204 16.76 -1.86 3.58
C ASP A 204 15.52 -2.60 3.08
N VAL A 205 15.58 -3.19 1.88
CA VAL A 205 14.50 -4.04 1.34
C VAL A 205 14.41 -5.36 2.09
N ARG A 206 15.53 -6.08 2.22
CA ARG A 206 15.61 -7.41 2.81
C ARG A 206 15.19 -7.44 4.28
N LYS A 207 15.47 -6.37 5.03
CA LYS A 207 15.13 -6.20 6.45
C LYS A 207 13.80 -5.46 6.69
N ALA A 208 13.10 -5.00 5.65
CA ALA A 208 11.79 -4.37 5.81
C ALA A 208 10.83 -5.30 6.54
N GLN A 209 10.08 -4.77 7.52
CA GLN A 209 9.10 -5.56 8.26
C GLN A 209 7.96 -6.03 7.34
N ILE A 210 7.55 -5.19 6.40
CA ILE A 210 6.58 -5.49 5.35
C ILE A 210 7.23 -5.29 3.99
N ILE A 211 7.11 -6.27 3.11
CA ILE A 211 7.49 -6.14 1.70
C ILE A 211 6.21 -6.24 0.88
N ILE A 212 5.91 -5.22 0.08
CA ILE A 212 4.86 -5.23 -0.93
C ILE A 212 5.54 -5.47 -2.27
N ALA A 213 5.37 -6.68 -2.81
CA ALA A 213 6.13 -7.18 -3.95
C ALA A 213 5.21 -7.50 -5.12
N GLU A 214 5.63 -7.13 -6.33
CA GLU A 214 4.98 -7.66 -7.53
C GLU A 214 5.17 -9.18 -7.64
N CYS A 215 4.15 -9.87 -8.11
CA CYS A 215 4.25 -11.26 -8.51
C CYS A 215 3.20 -11.51 -9.58
N THR A 216 3.58 -11.27 -10.82
CA THR A 216 2.64 -11.26 -11.94
C THR A 216 2.16 -12.66 -12.33
N PHE A 217 3.05 -13.66 -12.26
CA PHE A 217 2.81 -15.00 -12.83
C PHE A 217 2.96 -16.13 -11.81
N PHE A 218 2.07 -17.12 -11.87
CA PHE A 218 2.02 -18.26 -10.93
C PHE A 218 2.08 -19.63 -11.63
N GLU A 219 1.74 -19.67 -12.92
CA GLU A 219 1.69 -20.87 -13.73
C GLU A 219 3.10 -21.23 -14.23
N PRO A 220 3.54 -22.50 -14.13
CA PRO A 220 4.92 -22.89 -14.45
C PRO A 220 5.40 -22.52 -15.87
N ASP A 221 4.49 -22.47 -16.83
CA ASP A 221 4.72 -22.12 -18.23
C ASP A 221 4.79 -20.59 -18.48
N HIS A 222 4.48 -19.78 -17.48
CA HIS A 222 4.54 -18.32 -17.57
C HIS A 222 5.89 -17.71 -17.18
N LYS A 223 6.89 -18.51 -16.79
CA LYS A 223 8.24 -18.00 -16.44
C LYS A 223 8.89 -17.18 -17.55
N GLU A 224 8.77 -17.65 -18.80
CA GLU A 224 9.32 -16.91 -19.94
C GLU A 224 8.57 -15.61 -20.18
N ARG A 225 7.24 -15.58 -19.93
CA ARG A 225 6.44 -14.36 -20.02
C ARG A 225 6.85 -13.35 -18.95
N ALA A 226 7.13 -13.82 -17.73
CA ALA A 226 7.67 -13.00 -16.65
C ALA A 226 9.01 -12.36 -17.07
N ARG A 227 9.93 -13.17 -17.59
CA ARG A 227 11.25 -12.71 -18.06
C ARG A 227 11.15 -11.66 -19.17
N VAL A 228 10.34 -11.92 -20.20
CA VAL A 228 10.17 -11.00 -21.34
C VAL A 228 9.48 -9.71 -20.93
N GLY A 229 8.48 -9.79 -20.04
CA GLY A 229 7.78 -8.63 -19.50
C GLY A 229 8.55 -7.88 -18.41
N MET A 230 9.71 -8.40 -17.99
CA MET A 230 10.48 -7.91 -16.85
C MET A 230 9.65 -7.84 -15.55
N HIS A 231 8.98 -8.95 -15.25
CA HIS A 231 8.16 -9.19 -14.07
C HIS A 231 8.65 -10.40 -13.27
N MET A 232 8.13 -10.58 -12.05
CA MET A 232 8.41 -11.75 -11.23
C MET A 232 7.42 -12.89 -11.48
N HIS A 233 7.94 -14.11 -11.42
CA HIS A 233 7.17 -15.33 -11.23
C HIS A 233 7.23 -15.78 -9.76
N LEU A 234 6.24 -16.55 -9.31
CA LEU A 234 6.19 -17.05 -7.92
C LEU A 234 7.45 -17.83 -7.49
N ASP A 235 8.10 -18.52 -8.42
CA ASP A 235 9.36 -19.22 -8.15
C ASP A 235 10.50 -18.24 -7.77
N ASP A 236 10.49 -17.03 -8.31
CA ASP A 236 11.46 -15.98 -7.92
C ASP A 236 11.18 -15.50 -6.49
N ILE A 237 9.89 -15.39 -6.13
CA ILE A 237 9.46 -15.14 -4.76
C ILE A 237 9.93 -16.26 -3.83
N ALA A 238 9.84 -17.53 -4.25
CA ALA A 238 10.28 -18.68 -3.46
C ALA A 238 11.79 -18.61 -3.13
N GLU A 239 12.61 -18.23 -4.11
CA GLU A 239 14.05 -18.03 -3.90
C GLU A 239 14.32 -16.81 -3.01
N TRP A 240 13.61 -15.71 -3.23
CA TRP A 240 13.77 -14.49 -2.43
C TRP A 240 13.35 -14.68 -0.96
N LEU A 241 12.33 -15.51 -0.71
CA LEU A 241 11.87 -15.86 0.63
C LEU A 241 12.95 -16.49 1.52
N ARG A 242 14.01 -17.06 0.92
CA ARG A 242 15.15 -17.65 1.64
C ARG A 242 16.05 -16.62 2.32
N VAL A 243 16.03 -15.37 1.85
CA VAL A 243 16.96 -14.32 2.31
C VAL A 243 16.27 -13.13 2.98
N VAL A 244 14.98 -12.92 2.74
CA VAL A 244 14.20 -11.83 3.36
C VAL A 244 13.80 -12.14 4.81
N GLU A 245 13.90 -11.10 5.64
CA GLU A 245 13.62 -11.14 7.07
C GLU A 245 12.21 -10.58 7.41
N CYS A 246 11.41 -10.26 6.39
CA CYS A 246 10.11 -9.61 6.58
C CYS A 246 9.13 -10.46 7.40
N GLN A 247 8.30 -9.77 8.17
CA GLN A 247 7.18 -10.35 8.90
C GLN A 247 6.01 -10.64 7.95
N TYR A 248 5.84 -9.80 6.93
CA TYR A 248 4.79 -9.95 5.91
C TYR A 248 5.36 -9.65 4.52
N MET A 249 5.05 -10.52 3.56
CA MET A 249 5.25 -10.29 2.14
C MET A 249 3.87 -10.26 1.47
N VAL A 250 3.49 -9.09 0.96
CA VAL A 250 2.21 -8.86 0.30
C VAL A 250 2.43 -8.85 -1.19
N LEU A 251 1.98 -9.92 -1.85
CA LEU A 251 1.99 -10.08 -3.29
C LEU A 251 0.88 -9.23 -3.91
N ILE A 252 1.29 -8.45 -4.90
CA ILE A 252 0.45 -7.56 -5.69
C ILE A 252 0.66 -7.85 -7.18
N HIS A 253 -0.02 -7.10 -8.03
CA HIS A 253 0.14 -7.17 -9.48
C HIS A 253 -0.11 -8.58 -10.04
N VAL A 254 -0.97 -9.37 -9.39
CA VAL A 254 -1.30 -10.72 -9.84
C VAL A 254 -2.11 -10.62 -11.13
N SER A 255 -1.79 -11.46 -12.13
CA SER A 255 -2.58 -11.52 -13.36
C SER A 255 -4.04 -11.85 -13.08
N ARG A 256 -4.97 -11.13 -13.72
CA ARG A 256 -6.42 -11.46 -13.68
C ARG A 256 -6.73 -12.91 -14.07
N ARG A 257 -5.86 -13.54 -14.87
CA ARG A 257 -6.04 -14.92 -15.36
C ARG A 257 -5.75 -15.96 -14.28
N THR A 258 -5.02 -15.59 -13.23
CA THR A 258 -4.65 -16.51 -12.16
C THR A 258 -5.81 -16.64 -11.18
N ASP A 259 -6.32 -17.87 -11.04
CA ASP A 259 -7.32 -18.17 -10.01
C ASP A 259 -6.71 -18.03 -8.60
N MET A 260 -7.43 -17.37 -7.70
CA MET A 260 -6.88 -17.05 -6.38
C MET A 260 -6.78 -18.28 -5.45
N GLN A 261 -7.62 -19.31 -5.64
CA GLN A 261 -7.46 -20.56 -4.89
C GLN A 261 -6.20 -21.30 -5.34
N TYR A 262 -5.96 -21.32 -6.66
CA TYR A 262 -4.71 -21.83 -7.22
C TYR A 262 -3.49 -21.04 -6.70
N ALA A 263 -3.53 -19.70 -6.75
CA ALA A 263 -2.45 -18.86 -6.23
C ALA A 263 -2.12 -19.17 -4.77
N ARG A 264 -3.12 -19.25 -3.89
CA ARG A 264 -2.94 -19.57 -2.47
C ARG A 264 -2.33 -20.96 -2.27
N LYS A 265 -2.78 -21.95 -3.03
CA LYS A 265 -2.22 -23.31 -2.99
C LYS A 265 -0.74 -23.29 -3.38
N ARG A 266 -0.39 -22.63 -4.48
CA ARG A 266 1.00 -22.49 -4.94
C ARG A 266 1.89 -21.76 -3.94
N VAL A 267 1.40 -20.66 -3.35
CA VAL A 267 2.10 -19.93 -2.27
C VAL A 267 2.38 -20.86 -1.08
N THR A 268 1.41 -21.68 -0.68
CA THR A 268 1.60 -22.63 0.43
C THR A 268 2.66 -23.69 0.09
N GLU A 269 2.64 -24.19 -1.15
CA GLU A 269 3.61 -25.19 -1.63
C GLU A 269 5.04 -24.64 -1.67
N ILE A 270 5.24 -23.42 -2.17
CA ILE A 270 6.59 -22.83 -2.36
C ILE A 270 7.15 -22.20 -1.09
N ALA A 271 6.33 -21.53 -0.28
CA ALA A 271 6.78 -20.93 0.98
C ALA A 271 7.03 -22.00 2.06
N GLY A 272 6.39 -23.17 1.93
CA GLY A 272 6.35 -24.20 2.95
C GLY A 272 5.56 -23.77 4.18
N ALA A 273 5.27 -24.74 5.07
CA ALA A 273 4.46 -24.50 6.26
C ALA A 273 5.01 -23.41 7.19
N LYS A 274 6.33 -23.17 7.17
CA LYS A 274 6.98 -22.16 8.01
C LYS A 274 6.74 -20.71 7.56
N HIS A 275 6.59 -20.48 6.25
CA HIS A 275 6.50 -19.13 5.70
C HIS A 275 5.17 -18.81 5.02
N ALA A 276 4.29 -19.81 4.83
CA ALA A 276 2.99 -19.61 4.18
C ALA A 276 2.17 -18.50 4.84
N ASP A 277 2.14 -18.44 6.18
CA ASP A 277 1.33 -17.45 6.92
C ASP A 277 1.81 -16.00 6.77
N ARG A 278 3.05 -15.78 6.29
CA ARG A 278 3.58 -14.44 6.03
C ARG A 278 3.45 -13.99 4.58
N VAL A 279 3.12 -14.87 3.63
CA VAL A 279 2.98 -14.52 2.21
C VAL A 279 1.50 -14.37 1.87
N LEU A 280 1.07 -13.16 1.55
CA LEU A 280 -0.33 -12.77 1.42
C LEU A 280 -0.57 -12.20 0.03
N CYS A 281 -1.66 -12.54 -0.65
CA CYS A 281 -2.07 -11.85 -1.88
C CYS A 281 -3.05 -10.72 -1.53
N LEU A 282 -2.78 -9.48 -1.97
CA LEU A 282 -3.65 -8.34 -1.64
C LEU A 282 -5.10 -8.54 -2.12
N MET A 283 -5.25 -9.15 -3.30
CA MET A 283 -6.56 -9.40 -3.93
C MET A 283 -7.22 -10.73 -3.50
N ASP A 284 -6.70 -11.43 -2.47
CA ASP A 284 -7.36 -12.59 -1.87
C ASP A 284 -8.49 -12.19 -0.92
N PHE A 285 -9.61 -11.70 -1.45
CA PHE A 285 -10.74 -11.20 -0.66
C PHE A 285 -11.22 -12.17 0.42
N LYS A 286 -11.33 -13.46 0.08
CA LYS A 286 -11.84 -14.48 1.01
C LYS A 286 -10.82 -14.78 2.10
N GLY A 287 -9.55 -14.97 1.74
CA GLY A 287 -8.48 -15.24 2.69
C GLY A 287 -8.24 -14.05 3.63
N ASN A 288 -8.19 -12.85 3.06
CA ASN A 288 -7.92 -11.63 3.81
C ASN A 288 -9.06 -11.26 4.77
N LYS A 289 -10.32 -11.48 4.36
CA LYS A 289 -11.47 -11.34 5.26
C LYS A 289 -11.37 -12.31 6.44
N ALA A 290 -11.16 -13.60 6.20
CA ALA A 290 -11.04 -14.61 7.26
C ALA A 290 -9.86 -14.33 8.20
N ARG A 291 -8.74 -13.87 7.64
CA ARG A 291 -7.57 -13.43 8.41
C ARG A 291 -7.91 -12.26 9.33
N TYR A 292 -8.58 -11.22 8.81
CA TYR A 292 -8.94 -10.06 9.61
C TYR A 292 -9.94 -10.42 10.72
N GLU A 293 -10.93 -11.27 10.45
CA GLU A 293 -11.84 -11.79 11.47
C GLU A 293 -11.08 -12.54 12.58
N SER A 294 -10.06 -13.32 12.22
CA SER A 294 -9.21 -14.02 13.20
C SER A 294 -8.38 -13.05 14.05
N GLN A 295 -7.89 -11.96 13.45
CA GLN A 295 -7.19 -10.89 14.16
C GLN A 295 -8.10 -10.15 15.14
N LEU A 296 -9.36 -9.88 14.76
CA LEU A 296 -10.36 -9.29 15.66
C LEU A 296 -10.61 -10.19 16.86
N ILE A 297 -10.85 -11.49 16.62
CA ILE A 297 -11.06 -12.48 17.70
C ILE A 297 -9.85 -12.53 18.63
N ALA A 298 -8.63 -12.56 18.09
CA ALA A 298 -7.40 -12.58 18.88
C ALA A 298 -7.20 -11.30 19.71
N ALA A 299 -7.73 -10.15 19.24
CA ALA A 299 -7.73 -8.88 19.94
C ALA A 299 -8.89 -8.71 20.94
N GLY A 300 -9.85 -9.65 20.98
CA GLY A 300 -11.07 -9.51 21.79
C GLY A 300 -12.09 -8.52 21.23
N GLU A 301 -12.00 -8.20 19.93
CA GLU A 301 -12.86 -7.25 19.23
C GLU A 301 -14.05 -7.97 18.55
N PRO A 302 -15.22 -7.32 18.42
CA PRO A 302 -16.39 -7.92 17.79
C PRO A 302 -16.20 -8.15 16.29
N VAL A 303 -16.73 -9.27 15.77
CA VAL A 303 -16.65 -9.63 14.35
C VAL A 303 -17.89 -9.10 13.59
N PRO A 304 -17.72 -8.19 12.61
CA PRO A 304 -18.85 -7.63 11.87
C PRO A 304 -19.71 -8.70 11.19
N GLY A 305 -21.02 -8.70 11.49
CA GLY A 305 -22.01 -9.58 10.86
C GLY A 305 -22.23 -10.94 11.53
N LYS A 306 -21.55 -11.26 12.64
CA LYS A 306 -21.89 -12.42 13.50
C LYS A 306 -22.78 -12.05 14.68
N ASP A 307 -22.74 -10.79 15.14
CA ASP A 307 -23.67 -10.26 16.15
C ASP A 307 -24.88 -9.59 15.49
N GLY A 308 -25.78 -10.39 14.93
CA GLY A 308 -27.17 -9.97 14.70
C GLY A 308 -27.95 -10.02 16.01
N PRO A 309 -29.01 -9.20 16.22
CA PRO A 309 -29.66 -9.09 17.52
C PRO A 309 -30.29 -10.43 17.91
N ALA A 310 -29.75 -11.05 18.96
CA ALA A 310 -30.43 -12.09 19.72
C ALA A 310 -31.62 -11.45 20.44
N GLY A 311 -32.84 -11.79 20.02
CA GLY A 311 -34.04 -11.26 20.64
C GLY A 311 -35.33 -11.60 19.90
N SER A 312 -35.56 -12.87 19.59
CA SER A 312 -36.93 -13.36 19.41
C SER A 312 -37.51 -13.62 20.80
N GLY A 313 -38.45 -12.77 21.21
CA GLY A 313 -39.10 -12.85 22.51
C GLY A 313 -40.47 -12.18 22.50
N SER A 314 -41.49 -13.02 22.27
CA SER A 314 -42.89 -12.93 22.72
C SER A 314 -43.68 -11.61 22.51
N GLY A 315 -44.79 -11.72 21.78
CA GLY A 315 -45.70 -10.60 21.53
C GLY A 315 -46.66 -10.27 22.67
N SER A 316 -47.42 -9.20 22.46
CA SER A 316 -48.83 -9.11 22.84
C SER A 316 -49.50 -7.99 22.02
N SER A 317 -50.76 -8.26 21.71
CA SER A 317 -51.73 -7.49 20.93
C SER A 317 -52.09 -6.12 21.54
N GLY A 318 -52.39 -5.14 20.69
CA GLY A 318 -53.04 -3.89 21.10
C GLY A 318 -53.54 -3.08 19.89
N SER A 319 -54.83 -2.77 19.88
CA SER A 319 -55.63 -2.30 18.75
C SER A 319 -55.64 -0.78 18.50
N SER A 320 -56.04 -0.44 17.27
CA SER A 320 -56.96 0.63 16.86
C SER A 320 -56.56 2.12 16.88
N ALA A 321 -56.64 2.69 15.66
CA ALA A 321 -57.39 3.89 15.24
C ALA A 321 -56.58 5.12 14.75
N PRO A 322 -57.15 5.92 13.80
CA PRO A 322 -56.35 6.71 12.86
C PRO A 322 -56.54 8.25 12.91
N ARG A 323 -55.58 8.96 12.28
CA ARG A 323 -55.61 10.33 11.68
C ARG A 323 -55.64 11.54 12.65
N PRO A 324 -55.39 12.81 12.19
CA PRO A 324 -54.79 13.31 10.93
C PRO A 324 -53.80 14.51 11.10
N GLY A 325 -53.10 14.89 10.01
CA GLY A 325 -52.93 16.32 9.67
C GLY A 325 -51.50 16.88 9.54
N GLY A 326 -51.25 17.59 8.42
CA GLY A 326 -50.62 18.92 8.52
C GLY A 326 -49.28 19.21 7.81
N ARG A 327 -49.32 19.37 6.48
CA ARG A 327 -48.59 20.34 5.62
C ARG A 327 -47.04 20.31 5.42
N PRO A 328 -46.54 20.87 4.29
CA PRO A 328 -45.29 20.47 3.60
C PRO A 328 -44.15 21.54 3.74
N PRO A 329 -42.99 21.39 3.07
CA PRO A 329 -41.73 21.99 3.50
C PRO A 329 -41.55 23.44 3.03
N ARG A 330 -40.74 24.20 3.78
CA ARG A 330 -40.19 25.49 3.34
C ARG A 330 -38.80 25.29 2.74
N ARG A 331 -38.66 25.92 1.57
CA ARG A 331 -37.52 26.21 0.69
C ARG A 331 -36.11 25.93 1.19
#